data_AF-A0A5C4TK18-F1
#
_entry.id   AF-A0A5C4TK18-F1
#
_cell.length_a   1.000
_cell.length_b   1.000
_cell.length_c   1.000
_cell.angle_alpha   90.00
_cell.angle_beta   90.00
_cell.angle_gamma   90.00
#
_symmetry.space_group_name_H-M   'P 1'
#
loop_
_entity.id
_entity.type
_entity.pdbx_description
1 polymer ?
#
loop_
_entity_poly.entity_id
_entity_poly.type
_entity_poly.pdbx_seq_one_letter_code
_entity_poly.pdbx_strand_id
1 'polypeptide(L)'
;MEAGGTKFVCAVGDENFNVIDQTQFPTTTPDETLAKVIRYFKKFDIDAFGIASFGPIDVDKNSETYGWIIKTPKKGWSNIDFLGVMGTPEFGHIKVKRHRDDLDFKGICPWHGDCLEGVASGPTFEARDGIEGRQTPINDPKWNIIAYYVAQAVVDLTVTFRPNKVVLGGGVCTPEFIAKVRAQFTLLFNNYLSVGSLEKYITAPEIAHNGSATFGDFVLAKKALDEKDNI
;
A
#
# COMPACT_ATOMS: atom_id res chain seq x y z
N MET A 1 -5.22 -7.24 11.00
CA MET A 1 -3.85 -7.69 10.71
C MET A 1 -3.46 -7.17 9.35
N GLU A 2 -2.39 -6.37 9.31
CA GLU A 2 -1.78 -5.90 8.07
C GLU A 2 -0.70 -6.90 7.66
N ALA A 3 -0.98 -7.68 6.62
CA ALA A 3 -0.04 -8.55 5.95
C ALA A 3 0.68 -7.80 4.84
N GLY A 4 1.88 -7.30 5.15
CA GLY A 4 2.77 -6.68 4.18
C GLY A 4 3.74 -7.67 3.54
N GLY A 5 4.24 -7.33 2.35
CA GLY A 5 5.23 -8.16 1.63
C GLY A 5 6.63 -8.19 2.26
N THR A 6 6.89 -7.38 3.30
CA THR A 6 8.18 -7.32 4.03
C THR A 6 8.02 -7.53 5.53
N LYS A 7 6.89 -7.10 6.11
CA LYS A 7 6.55 -7.30 7.50
C LYS A 7 5.05 -7.53 7.66
N PHE A 8 4.68 -8.24 8.72
CA PHE A 8 3.32 -8.29 9.23
C PHE A 8 3.21 -7.36 10.44
N VAL A 9 2.08 -6.66 10.54
CA VAL A 9 1.69 -5.89 11.72
C VAL A 9 0.39 -6.48 12.26
N CYS A 10 0.43 -6.90 13.52
CA CYS A 10 -0.75 -7.40 14.23
C CYS A 10 -1.07 -6.43 15.36
N ALA A 11 -2.34 -6.13 15.56
CA ALA A 11 -2.79 -5.27 16.65
C ALA A 11 -4.12 -5.79 17.19
N VAL A 12 -4.34 -5.57 18.48
CA VAL A 12 -5.61 -5.75 19.17
C VAL A 12 -6.11 -4.36 19.54
N GLY A 13 -7.40 -4.11 19.32
CA GLY A 13 -8.03 -2.84 19.64
C GLY A 13 -9.38 -3.02 20.33
N ASP A 14 -9.86 -1.95 20.95
CA ASP A 14 -11.17 -1.89 21.61
C ASP A 14 -12.30 -1.47 20.64
N GLU A 15 -13.53 -1.42 21.14
CA GLU A 15 -14.73 -1.03 20.39
C GLU A 15 -14.72 0.42 19.88
N ASN A 16 -13.80 1.24 20.41
CA ASN A 16 -13.56 2.64 20.05
C ASN A 16 -12.35 2.80 19.12
N PHE A 17 -11.80 1.69 18.61
CA PHE A 17 -10.63 1.63 17.73
C PHE A 17 -9.30 2.06 18.37
N ASN A 18 -9.21 2.08 19.70
CA ASN A 18 -7.94 2.31 20.38
C ASN A 18 -7.09 1.05 20.33
N VAL A 19 -5.79 1.18 20.03
CA VAL A 19 -4.84 0.05 20.06
C VAL A 19 -4.54 -0.32 21.51
N ILE A 20 -4.94 -1.53 21.91
CA ILE A 20 -4.63 -2.13 23.22
C ILE A 20 -3.20 -2.70 23.21
N ASP A 21 -2.87 -3.44 22.16
CA ASP A 21 -1.54 -4.04 21.98
C ASP A 21 -1.18 -4.15 20.50
N GLN A 22 0.11 -4.13 20.18
CA GLN A 22 0.59 -4.24 18.81
C GLN A 22 1.95 -4.96 18.75
N THR A 23 2.13 -5.77 17.72
CA THR A 23 3.43 -6.36 17.37
C THR A 23 3.70 -6.27 15.88
N GLN A 24 4.98 -6.36 15.51
CA GLN A 24 5.39 -6.51 14.12
C GLN A 24 6.55 -7.51 14.00
N PHE A 25 6.57 -8.24 12.88
CA PHE A 25 7.66 -9.17 12.58
C PHE A 25 7.87 -9.30 11.06
N PRO A 26 9.09 -9.67 10.61
CA PRO A 26 9.36 -9.87 9.19
C PRO A 26 8.50 -10.95 8.55
N THR A 27 8.08 -10.73 7.30
CA THR A 27 7.40 -11.73 6.47
C THR A 27 8.43 -12.75 5.98
N THR A 28 8.28 -14.02 6.37
CA THR A 28 9.15 -15.12 5.94
C THR A 28 8.36 -16.13 5.09
N THR A 29 8.32 -17.41 5.49
CA THR A 29 7.44 -18.40 4.89
C THR A 29 6.01 -18.24 5.44
N PRO A 30 4.97 -18.67 4.71
CA PRO A 30 3.60 -18.63 5.22
C PRO A 30 3.45 -19.33 6.57
N ASP A 31 3.96 -20.55 6.71
CA ASP A 31 3.83 -21.35 7.94
C ASP A 31 4.44 -20.64 9.16
N GLU A 32 5.68 -20.13 9.04
CA GLU A 32 6.34 -19.42 10.13
C GLU A 32 5.66 -18.09 10.47
N THR A 33 5.23 -17.36 9.44
CA THR A 33 4.61 -16.03 9.61
C THR A 33 3.24 -16.19 10.26
N LEU A 34 2.41 -17.10 9.77
CA LEU A 34 1.08 -17.39 10.32
C LEU A 34 1.18 -18.02 11.72
N ALA A 35 2.19 -18.84 12.00
CA ALA A 35 2.42 -19.36 13.36
C ALA A 35 2.70 -18.22 14.36
N LYS A 36 3.43 -17.17 13.96
CA LYS A 36 3.65 -15.97 14.79
C LYS A 36 2.37 -15.18 15.00
N VAL A 37 1.56 -15.00 13.96
CA VAL A 37 0.24 -14.36 14.02
C VAL A 37 -0.65 -15.08 15.03
N ILE A 38 -0.81 -16.40 14.89
CA ILE A 38 -1.64 -17.22 15.79
C ILE A 38 -1.11 -17.14 17.23
N ARG A 39 0.20 -17.25 17.43
CA ARG A 39 0.82 -17.13 18.77
C ARG A 39 0.56 -15.77 19.40
N TYR A 40 0.54 -14.71 18.61
CA TYR A 40 0.25 -13.37 19.08
C TYR A 40 -1.20 -13.23 19.55
N PHE A 41 -2.16 -13.55 18.68
CA PHE A 41 -3.58 -13.35 18.97
C PHE A 41 -4.14 -14.30 20.04
N LYS A 42 -3.56 -15.50 20.23
CA LYS A 42 -3.93 -16.43 21.32
C LYS A 42 -3.78 -15.88 22.74
N LYS A 43 -3.12 -14.73 22.91
CA LYS A 43 -2.98 -14.07 24.22
C LYS A 43 -4.23 -13.27 24.63
N PHE A 44 -5.17 -13.09 23.71
CA PHE A 44 -6.32 -12.21 23.86
C PHE A 44 -7.61 -12.98 23.57
N ASP A 45 -8.71 -12.50 24.14
CA ASP A 45 -10.06 -12.90 23.72
C ASP A 45 -10.45 -11.98 22.56
N ILE A 46 -10.69 -12.55 21.37
CA ILE A 46 -10.89 -11.78 20.14
C ILE A 46 -12.27 -12.07 19.57
N ASP A 47 -13.12 -11.06 19.52
CA ASP A 47 -14.48 -11.16 18.99
C ASP A 47 -14.50 -11.23 17.44
N ALA A 48 -13.61 -10.49 16.76
CA ALA A 48 -13.52 -10.47 15.31
C ALA A 48 -12.12 -10.10 14.77
N PHE A 49 -11.89 -10.45 13.51
CA PHE A 49 -10.64 -10.18 12.79
C PHE A 49 -10.90 -9.38 11.51
N GLY A 50 -10.14 -8.29 11.34
CA GLY A 50 -9.93 -7.64 10.05
C GLY A 50 -8.58 -8.01 9.48
N ILE A 51 -8.50 -8.16 8.16
CA ILE A 51 -7.27 -8.52 7.45
C ILE A 51 -7.10 -7.60 6.25
N ALA A 52 -5.92 -6.97 6.16
CA ALA A 52 -5.46 -6.20 5.01
C ALA A 52 -4.19 -6.86 4.47
N SER A 53 -4.18 -7.32 3.23
CA SER A 53 -3.03 -8.00 2.64
C SER A 53 -2.41 -7.26 1.47
N PHE A 54 -1.15 -7.60 1.20
CA PHE A 54 -0.63 -7.50 -0.16
C PHE A 54 -1.36 -8.47 -1.11
N GLY A 55 -1.58 -8.01 -2.35
CA GLY A 55 -2.34 -8.72 -3.38
C GLY A 55 -1.48 -9.40 -4.45
N PRO A 56 -2.14 -9.93 -5.51
CA PRO A 56 -3.60 -10.01 -5.69
C PRO A 56 -4.19 -11.13 -4.84
N ILE A 57 -5.34 -10.88 -4.21
CA ILE A 57 -6.13 -11.89 -3.49
C ILE A 57 -7.36 -12.26 -4.33
N ASP A 58 -7.78 -13.53 -4.31
CA ASP A 58 -9.09 -13.97 -4.77
C ASP A 58 -10.13 -13.70 -3.70
N VAL A 59 -11.29 -13.28 -4.13
CA VAL A 59 -12.13 -12.39 -3.38
C VAL A 59 -13.60 -12.49 -3.81
N ASP A 60 -13.87 -13.30 -4.83
CA ASP A 60 -15.21 -13.79 -5.12
C ASP A 60 -15.59 -14.82 -4.05
N LYS A 61 -16.62 -14.50 -3.25
CA LYS A 61 -17.14 -15.40 -2.19
C LYS A 61 -17.65 -16.74 -2.74
N ASN A 62 -17.93 -16.82 -4.04
CA ASN A 62 -18.38 -18.04 -4.71
C ASN A 62 -17.23 -18.83 -5.35
N SER A 63 -16.01 -18.31 -5.34
CA SER A 63 -14.83 -19.00 -5.87
C SER A 63 -14.35 -20.07 -4.89
N GLU A 64 -13.90 -21.21 -5.42
CA GLU A 64 -13.25 -22.27 -4.61
C GLU A 64 -11.96 -21.80 -3.94
N THR A 65 -11.34 -20.75 -4.49
CA THR A 65 -10.14 -20.11 -3.94
C THR A 65 -10.44 -18.80 -3.24
N TYR A 66 -11.69 -18.58 -2.78
CA TYR A 66 -12.06 -17.38 -2.03
C TYR A 66 -11.05 -17.12 -0.91
N GLY A 67 -10.41 -15.97 -1.00
CA GLY A 67 -9.39 -15.51 -0.08
C GLY A 67 -7.96 -15.78 -0.47
N TRP A 68 -7.66 -16.48 -1.54
CA TRP A 68 -6.29 -16.90 -1.76
C TRP A 68 -5.42 -15.75 -2.27
N ILE A 69 -4.21 -15.55 -1.75
CA ILE A 69 -3.19 -14.77 -2.47
C ILE A 69 -2.88 -15.54 -3.75
N ILE A 70 -3.37 -15.06 -4.90
CA ILE A 70 -3.36 -15.81 -6.16
C ILE A 70 -1.95 -15.83 -6.74
N LYS A 71 -1.27 -14.67 -6.75
CA LYS A 71 -0.02 -14.52 -7.50
C LYS A 71 0.89 -13.44 -6.93
N THR A 72 2.05 -13.81 -6.41
CA THR A 72 2.99 -12.84 -5.83
C THR A 72 4.44 -13.24 -6.09
N PRO A 73 5.37 -12.28 -6.30
CA PRO A 73 6.80 -12.60 -6.39
C PRO A 73 7.40 -13.09 -5.06
N LYS A 74 6.63 -13.04 -3.96
CA LYS A 74 7.06 -13.53 -2.65
C LYS A 74 7.03 -15.06 -2.61
N LYS A 75 8.20 -15.67 -2.43
CA LYS A 75 8.37 -17.14 -2.45
C LYS A 75 7.46 -17.81 -1.42
N GLY A 76 6.63 -18.75 -1.90
CA GLY A 76 5.70 -19.54 -1.06
C GLY A 76 4.35 -18.87 -0.79
N TRP A 77 4.13 -17.62 -1.19
CA TRP A 77 2.90 -16.89 -0.90
C TRP A 77 1.87 -16.92 -2.04
N SER A 78 2.18 -17.57 -3.17
CA SER A 78 1.18 -17.76 -4.24
C SER A 78 0.32 -18.99 -3.96
N ASN A 79 -0.97 -18.89 -4.27
CA ASN A 79 -2.02 -19.86 -3.99
C ASN A 79 -2.17 -20.21 -2.50
N ILE A 80 -2.21 -19.20 -1.63
CA ILE A 80 -2.39 -19.37 -0.18
C ILE A 80 -3.71 -18.75 0.27
N ASP A 81 -4.57 -19.55 0.90
CA ASP A 81 -5.86 -19.13 1.49
C ASP A 81 -5.71 -18.05 2.58
N PHE A 82 -6.32 -16.86 2.38
CA PHE A 82 -5.98 -15.62 3.10
C PHE A 82 -7.17 -14.62 3.42
N LEU A 83 -8.19 -14.49 2.56
CA LEU A 83 -9.54 -13.85 2.64
C LEU A 83 -9.74 -12.30 2.50
N GLY A 84 -10.40 -11.85 1.38
CA GLY A 84 -11.38 -10.72 1.32
C GLY A 84 -11.44 -9.68 0.14
N VAL A 85 -12.63 -9.49 -0.51
CA VAL A 85 -13.23 -8.40 -1.42
C VAL A 85 -12.87 -8.19 -2.92
N MET A 86 -13.85 -8.38 -3.84
CA MET A 86 -13.68 -8.54 -5.31
C MET A 86 -12.79 -7.51 -6.04
N GLY A 87 -11.80 -8.00 -6.81
CA GLY A 87 -11.03 -7.23 -7.80
C GLY A 87 -10.33 -6.00 -7.24
N THR A 88 -9.37 -6.18 -6.32
CA THR A 88 -8.59 -5.07 -5.76
C THR A 88 -7.86 -4.31 -6.88
N PRO A 89 -7.97 -2.96 -6.94
CA PRO A 89 -7.26 -2.18 -7.94
C PRO A 89 -5.73 -2.33 -7.83
N GLU A 90 -5.10 -2.91 -8.85
CA GLU A 90 -3.64 -3.07 -8.96
C GLU A 90 -2.99 -1.83 -9.61
N PHE A 91 -3.30 -0.65 -9.07
CA PHE A 91 -2.88 0.63 -9.66
C PHE A 91 -1.35 0.82 -9.66
N GLY A 92 -0.63 0.08 -8.82
CA GLY A 92 0.84 0.01 -8.82
C GLY A 92 1.43 -0.55 -10.12
N HIS A 93 0.63 -1.21 -10.97
CA HIS A 93 1.10 -1.83 -12.21
C HIS A 93 0.73 -1.06 -13.48
N ILE A 94 0.19 0.15 -13.38
CA ILE A 94 0.01 1.02 -14.56
C ILE A 94 1.35 1.32 -15.24
N LYS A 95 1.31 1.55 -16.54
CA LYS A 95 2.46 2.05 -17.29
C LYS A 95 2.61 3.55 -17.06
N VAL A 96 3.84 4.01 -16.92
CA VAL A 96 4.19 5.43 -16.77
C VAL A 96 5.18 5.83 -17.85
N LYS A 97 5.14 7.09 -18.26
CA LYS A 97 6.17 7.66 -19.13
C LYS A 97 7.48 7.74 -18.35
N ARG A 98 8.57 7.22 -18.92
CA ARG A 98 9.91 7.24 -18.30
C ARG A 98 10.44 8.68 -18.19
N HIS A 99 11.07 9.00 -17.06
CA HIS A 99 11.74 10.27 -16.86
C HIS A 99 13.01 10.32 -17.72
N ARG A 100 13.32 11.50 -18.29
CA ARG A 100 14.47 11.66 -19.21
C ARG A 100 15.82 11.29 -18.58
N ASP A 101 15.94 11.54 -17.28
CA ASP A 101 17.16 11.27 -16.49
C ASP A 101 17.16 9.88 -15.84
N ASP A 102 16.21 9.00 -16.20
CA ASP A 102 16.03 7.67 -15.61
C ASP A 102 15.85 6.58 -16.69
N LEU A 103 16.25 6.87 -17.94
CA LEU A 103 16.07 5.96 -19.08
C LEU A 103 16.93 4.69 -19.00
N ASP A 104 18.05 4.75 -18.27
CA ASP A 104 18.94 3.60 -18.08
C ASP A 104 18.40 2.60 -17.05
N PHE A 105 17.59 3.08 -16.09
CA PHE A 105 16.95 2.22 -15.11
C PHE A 105 15.80 1.41 -15.76
N LYS A 106 15.94 0.08 -15.74
CA LYS A 106 14.99 -0.85 -16.39
C LYS A 106 13.71 -1.11 -15.60
N GLY A 107 13.71 -0.74 -14.33
CA GLY A 107 12.68 -1.10 -13.36
C GLY A 107 12.87 -2.51 -12.79
N ILE A 108 12.27 -2.74 -11.63
CA ILE A 108 12.48 -3.97 -10.84
C ILE A 108 11.25 -4.88 -10.81
N CYS A 109 10.13 -4.48 -11.42
CA CYS A 109 8.93 -5.29 -11.38
C CYS A 109 9.16 -6.57 -12.19
N PRO A 110 9.03 -7.77 -11.59
CA PRO A 110 9.34 -9.03 -12.28
C PRO A 110 8.35 -9.35 -13.42
N TRP A 111 7.19 -8.70 -13.44
CA TRP A 111 6.15 -8.91 -14.43
C TRP A 111 6.19 -7.90 -15.57
N HIS A 112 6.38 -6.63 -15.22
CA HIS A 112 6.16 -5.52 -16.16
C HIS A 112 7.42 -4.69 -16.41
N GLY A 113 8.52 -4.95 -15.70
CA GLY A 113 9.74 -4.14 -15.72
C GLY A 113 9.50 -2.75 -15.14
N ASP A 114 9.05 -1.85 -16.00
CA ASP A 114 8.99 -0.40 -15.79
C ASP A 114 7.57 0.16 -15.48
N CYS A 115 6.68 -0.67 -14.93
CA CYS A 115 5.42 -0.15 -14.37
C CYS A 115 5.69 0.77 -13.17
N LEU A 116 4.67 1.51 -12.71
CA LEU A 116 4.79 2.45 -11.58
C LEU A 116 5.56 1.87 -10.38
N GLU A 117 5.16 0.70 -9.87
CA GLU A 117 5.85 0.01 -8.77
C GLU A 117 7.31 -0.30 -9.12
N GLY A 118 7.54 -0.81 -10.34
CA GLY A 118 8.86 -1.16 -10.82
C GLY A 118 9.83 0.02 -10.87
N VAL A 119 9.32 1.26 -10.85
CA VAL A 119 10.13 2.46 -11.03
C VAL A 119 10.05 3.46 -9.88
N ALA A 120 9.06 3.32 -8.98
CA ALA A 120 8.81 4.28 -7.91
C ALA A 120 8.64 3.65 -6.51
N SER A 121 8.72 2.32 -6.37
CA SER A 121 8.66 1.67 -5.04
C SER A 121 9.96 1.88 -4.25
N GLY A 122 9.90 1.72 -2.92
CA GLY A 122 11.06 1.91 -2.03
C GLY A 122 12.34 1.14 -2.45
N PRO A 123 12.27 -0.12 -2.88
CA PRO A 123 13.46 -0.86 -3.35
C PRO A 123 14.08 -0.29 -4.64
N THR A 124 13.36 0.56 -5.39
CA THR A 124 13.89 1.19 -6.60
C THR A 124 14.93 2.27 -6.33
N PHE A 125 15.07 2.73 -5.08
CA PHE A 125 16.17 3.62 -4.70
C PHE A 125 17.48 2.84 -4.75
N GLU A 126 17.57 1.76 -3.96
CA GLU A 126 18.76 0.91 -3.89
C GLU A 126 19.08 0.26 -5.24
N ALA A 127 18.06 -0.12 -6.01
CA ALA A 127 18.27 -0.69 -7.33
C ALA A 127 18.88 0.29 -8.35
N ARG A 128 18.84 1.60 -8.11
CA ARG A 128 19.46 2.61 -9.01
C ARG A 128 20.94 2.80 -8.73
N ASP A 129 21.34 2.89 -7.46
CA ASP A 129 22.70 3.30 -7.09
C ASP A 129 23.26 2.61 -5.83
N GLY A 130 22.57 1.60 -5.30
CA GLY A 130 22.95 0.88 -4.09
C GLY A 130 22.61 1.59 -2.79
N ILE A 131 21.90 2.73 -2.82
CA ILE A 131 21.52 3.48 -1.62
C ILE A 131 20.03 3.32 -1.35
N GLU A 132 19.69 2.85 -0.14
CA GLU A 132 18.30 2.73 0.28
C GLU A 132 17.60 4.10 0.35
N GLY A 133 16.30 4.14 0.07
CA GLY A 133 15.53 5.39 0.10
C GLY A 133 15.57 6.11 1.46
N ARG A 134 15.59 5.37 2.57
CA ARG A 134 15.71 5.95 3.92
C ARG A 134 17.05 6.65 4.20
N GLN A 135 18.08 6.31 3.42
CA GLN A 135 19.42 6.90 3.50
C GLN A 135 19.63 8.00 2.46
N THR A 136 18.70 8.13 1.50
CA THR A 136 18.79 9.10 0.40
C THR A 136 18.31 10.48 0.88
N PRO A 137 19.17 11.52 0.87
CA PRO A 137 18.78 12.87 1.26
C PRO A 137 17.61 13.41 0.42
N ILE A 138 16.65 14.13 1.01
CA ILE A 138 15.44 14.62 0.32
C ILE A 138 15.73 15.60 -0.84
N ASN A 139 16.91 16.21 -0.87
CA ASN A 139 17.38 17.07 -1.94
C ASN A 139 18.01 16.31 -3.12
N ASP A 140 18.21 14.99 -3.00
CA ASP A 140 18.71 14.15 -4.09
C ASP A 140 17.75 14.22 -5.31
N PRO A 141 18.27 14.38 -6.54
CA PRO A 141 17.46 14.43 -7.75
C PRO A 141 16.52 13.23 -7.96
N LYS A 142 16.87 12.04 -7.44
CA LYS A 142 16.03 10.83 -7.52
C LYS A 142 14.64 11.06 -6.92
N TRP A 143 14.51 11.87 -5.88
CA TRP A 143 13.21 12.19 -5.31
C TRP A 143 12.30 12.95 -6.28
N ASN A 144 12.86 13.78 -7.17
CA ASN A 144 12.08 14.46 -8.20
C ASN A 144 11.66 13.49 -9.31
N ILE A 145 12.53 12.54 -9.67
CA ILE A 145 12.25 11.46 -10.63
C ILE A 145 11.10 10.59 -10.12
N ILE A 146 11.16 10.17 -8.86
CA ILE A 146 10.14 9.30 -8.25
C ILE A 146 8.84 10.08 -8.05
N ALA A 147 8.92 11.36 -7.65
CA ALA A 147 7.75 12.23 -7.57
C ALA A 147 7.08 12.41 -8.94
N TYR A 148 7.85 12.46 -10.03
CA TYR A 148 7.31 12.53 -11.39
C TYR A 148 6.50 11.29 -11.77
N TYR A 149 6.96 10.09 -11.40
CA TYR A 149 6.19 8.86 -11.65
C TYR A 149 4.92 8.79 -10.79
N VAL A 150 5.02 9.12 -9.51
CA VAL A 150 3.84 9.16 -8.62
C VAL A 150 2.85 10.22 -9.09
N ALA A 151 3.31 11.38 -9.54
CA ALA A 151 2.44 12.43 -10.05
C ALA A 151 1.69 12.01 -11.33
N GLN A 152 2.29 11.22 -12.22
CA GLN A 152 1.57 10.64 -13.36
C GLN A 152 0.42 9.73 -12.89
N ALA A 153 0.67 8.90 -11.88
CA ALA A 153 -0.37 8.05 -11.30
C ALA A 153 -1.52 8.89 -10.71
N VAL A 154 -1.20 10.00 -10.03
CA VAL A 154 -2.22 10.93 -9.52
C VAL A 154 -2.99 11.60 -10.66
N VAL A 155 -2.32 12.03 -11.74
CA VAL A 155 -2.98 12.59 -12.93
C VAL A 155 -3.95 11.57 -13.52
N ASP A 156 -3.51 10.32 -13.70
CA ASP A 156 -4.33 9.25 -14.25
C ASP A 156 -5.56 8.96 -13.38
N LEU A 157 -5.40 8.93 -12.05
CA LEU A 157 -6.53 8.85 -11.12
C LEU A 157 -7.49 10.04 -11.25
N THR A 158 -6.96 11.25 -11.34
CA THR A 158 -7.76 12.49 -11.44
C THR A 158 -8.58 12.52 -12.73
N VAL A 159 -8.00 12.15 -13.87
CA VAL A 159 -8.73 12.18 -15.16
C VAL A 159 -9.67 10.99 -15.34
N THR A 160 -9.38 9.85 -14.71
CA THR A 160 -10.18 8.62 -14.85
C THR A 160 -11.34 8.57 -13.87
N PHE A 161 -11.08 8.85 -12.59
CA PHE A 161 -12.05 8.62 -11.52
C PHE A 161 -12.52 9.89 -10.81
N ARG A 162 -11.82 11.02 -10.98
CA ARG A 162 -12.15 12.30 -10.32
C ARG A 162 -12.38 12.15 -8.80
N PRO A 163 -11.46 11.53 -8.04
CA PRO A 163 -11.62 11.45 -6.60
C PRO A 163 -11.60 12.85 -6.00
N ASN A 164 -12.31 13.07 -4.89
CA ASN A 164 -12.28 14.35 -4.16
C ASN A 164 -10.99 14.55 -3.36
N LYS A 165 -10.26 13.46 -3.09
CA LYS A 165 -9.01 13.45 -2.33
C LYS A 165 -8.19 12.22 -2.75
N VAL A 166 -6.88 12.39 -2.86
CA VAL A 166 -5.89 11.32 -3.07
C VAL A 166 -4.98 11.28 -1.84
N VAL A 167 -4.95 10.13 -1.18
CA VAL A 167 -4.13 9.92 0.02
C VAL A 167 -2.94 9.04 -0.35
N LEU A 168 -1.73 9.55 -0.19
CA LEU A 168 -0.49 8.86 -0.51
C LEU A 168 0.13 8.29 0.76
N GLY A 169 0.00 6.99 0.97
CA GLY A 169 0.58 6.26 2.11
C GLY A 169 1.86 5.49 1.78
N GLY A 170 2.41 4.80 2.77
CA GLY A 170 3.61 3.98 2.65
C GLY A 170 4.90 4.72 3.00
N GLY A 171 5.96 3.96 3.29
CA GLY A 171 7.20 4.49 3.88
C GLY A 171 7.99 5.50 3.02
N VAL A 172 7.67 5.62 1.73
CA VAL A 172 8.27 6.62 0.81
C VAL A 172 7.53 7.97 0.89
N CYS A 173 6.26 7.97 1.33
CA CYS A 173 5.35 9.12 1.24
C CYS A 173 5.48 10.09 2.42
N THR A 174 6.66 10.66 2.64
CA THR A 174 6.86 11.72 3.65
C THR A 174 6.20 13.04 3.20
N PRO A 175 5.90 13.99 4.11
CA PRO A 175 5.36 15.29 3.75
C PRO A 175 6.19 16.06 2.70
N GLU A 176 7.51 16.00 2.81
CA GLU A 176 8.44 16.65 1.88
C GLU A 176 8.39 15.99 0.50
N PHE A 177 8.29 14.66 0.44
CA PHE A 177 8.11 13.95 -0.82
C PHE A 177 6.77 14.27 -1.47
N ILE A 178 5.67 14.31 -0.69
CA ILE A 178 4.35 14.67 -1.20
C ILE A 178 4.35 16.10 -1.76
N ALA A 179 5.10 17.03 -1.17
CA ALA A 179 5.27 18.37 -1.74
C ALA A 179 5.90 18.33 -3.14
N LYS A 180 6.89 17.44 -3.38
CA LYS A 180 7.47 17.22 -4.71
C LYS A 180 6.46 16.60 -5.67
N VAL A 181 5.64 15.65 -5.21
CA VAL A 181 4.55 15.07 -6.02
C VAL A 181 3.57 16.15 -6.47
N ARG A 182 3.15 17.04 -5.56
CA ARG A 182 2.28 18.19 -5.90
C ARG A 182 2.93 19.09 -6.95
N ALA A 183 4.22 19.39 -6.82
CA ALA A 183 4.94 20.20 -7.80
C ALA A 183 4.96 19.54 -9.19
N GLN A 184 5.23 18.22 -9.26
CA GLN A 184 5.20 17.46 -10.52
C GLN A 184 3.78 17.34 -11.09
N PHE A 185 2.77 17.16 -10.23
CA PHE A 185 1.37 17.13 -10.63
C PHE A 185 0.96 18.44 -11.30
N THR A 186 1.33 19.60 -10.75
CA THR A 186 1.05 20.91 -11.36
C THR A 186 1.60 21.00 -12.79
N LEU A 187 2.84 20.52 -13.00
CA LEU A 187 3.48 20.53 -14.32
C LEU A 187 2.78 19.59 -15.30
N LEU A 188 2.45 18.38 -14.86
CA LEU A 188 1.86 17.33 -15.70
C LEU A 188 0.38 17.58 -16.02
N PHE A 189 -0.38 18.04 -15.02
CA PHE A 189 -1.81 18.31 -15.15
C PHE A 189 -2.09 19.63 -15.88
N ASN A 190 -1.10 20.53 -15.91
CA ASN A 190 -1.11 21.78 -16.68
C ASN A 190 -2.36 22.64 -16.42
N ASN A 191 -2.84 22.65 -15.17
CA ASN A 191 -4.08 23.33 -14.76
C ASN A 191 -5.28 23.03 -15.67
N TYR A 192 -5.33 21.85 -16.29
CA TYR A 192 -6.40 21.48 -17.22
C TYR A 192 -7.78 21.62 -16.56
N LEU A 193 -7.88 21.26 -15.28
CA LEU A 193 -9.08 21.36 -14.46
C LEU A 193 -8.74 21.80 -13.04
N SER A 194 -9.72 22.38 -12.35
CA SER A 194 -9.57 22.70 -10.93
C SER A 194 -9.76 21.45 -10.07
N VAL A 195 -8.81 21.22 -9.16
CA VAL A 195 -8.89 20.23 -8.07
C VAL A 195 -8.94 20.90 -6.68
N GLY A 196 -9.08 22.23 -6.65
CA GLY A 196 -8.96 23.03 -5.43
C GLY A 196 -7.51 23.13 -4.93
N SER A 197 -7.33 23.21 -3.62
CA SER A 197 -6.00 23.26 -2.99
C SER A 197 -5.31 21.90 -3.07
N LEU A 198 -4.09 21.87 -3.60
CA LEU A 198 -3.29 20.65 -3.71
C LEU A 198 -2.91 20.06 -2.35
N GLU A 199 -2.82 20.90 -1.32
CA GLU A 199 -2.57 20.48 0.06
C GLU A 199 -3.73 19.64 0.62
N LYS A 200 -4.97 19.99 0.24
CA LYS A 200 -6.18 19.24 0.61
C LYS A 200 -6.44 18.07 -0.33
N TYR A 201 -6.06 18.21 -1.60
CA TYR A 201 -6.32 17.23 -2.64
C TYR A 201 -5.36 16.04 -2.58
N ILE A 202 -4.05 16.27 -2.52
CA ILE A 202 -3.02 15.23 -2.47
C ILE A 202 -2.41 15.29 -1.08
N THR A 203 -2.73 14.36 -0.19
CA THR A 203 -2.36 14.43 1.23
C THR A 203 -1.68 13.15 1.74
N ALA A 204 -1.01 13.26 2.88
CA ALA A 204 -0.63 12.10 3.69
C ALA A 204 -1.85 11.57 4.46
N PRO A 205 -1.82 10.29 4.91
CA PRO A 205 -2.79 9.79 5.86
C PRO A 205 -2.78 10.59 7.17
N GLU A 206 -3.94 10.76 7.78
CA GLU A 206 -4.09 11.45 9.08
C GLU A 206 -3.74 10.53 10.27
N ILE A 207 -3.73 9.21 10.04
CA ILE A 207 -3.37 8.22 11.06
C ILE A 207 -1.86 8.16 11.22
N ALA A 208 -1.39 8.46 12.43
CA ALA A 208 0.04 8.45 12.76
C ALA A 208 0.69 7.07 12.58
N HIS A 209 2.03 7.07 12.48
CA HIS A 209 2.87 5.86 12.49
C HIS A 209 2.53 4.80 11.42
N ASN A 210 2.02 5.21 10.25
CA ASN A 210 1.54 4.31 9.19
C ASN A 210 0.42 3.36 9.66
N GLY A 211 -0.38 3.76 10.66
CA GLY A 211 -1.43 2.91 11.25
C GLY A 211 -2.72 2.81 10.44
N SER A 212 -2.81 3.37 9.23
CA SER A 212 -4.04 3.39 8.44
C SER A 212 -4.57 1.98 8.11
N ALA A 213 -3.67 1.04 7.81
CA ALA A 213 -4.07 -0.36 7.58
C ALA A 213 -4.63 -1.00 8.84
N THR A 214 -3.92 -0.85 9.98
CA THR A 214 -4.39 -1.32 11.29
C THR A 214 -5.75 -0.74 11.68
N PHE A 215 -5.96 0.55 11.47
CA PHE A 215 -7.26 1.19 11.73
C PHE A 215 -8.34 0.62 10.81
N GLY A 216 -8.04 0.46 9.53
CA GLY A 216 -8.94 -0.18 8.57
C GLY A 216 -9.32 -1.61 8.98
N ASP A 217 -8.36 -2.38 9.52
CA ASP A 217 -8.62 -3.72 10.05
C ASP A 217 -9.60 -3.69 11.23
N PHE A 218 -9.47 -2.74 12.15
CA PHE A 218 -10.43 -2.63 13.24
C PHE A 218 -11.84 -2.27 12.74
N VAL A 219 -11.95 -1.42 11.72
CA VAL A 219 -13.23 -1.11 11.08
C VAL A 219 -13.83 -2.34 10.40
N LEU A 220 -13.01 -3.15 9.71
CA LEU A 220 -13.45 -4.41 9.11
C LEU A 220 -13.91 -5.43 10.17
N ALA A 221 -13.17 -5.55 11.28
CA ALA A 221 -13.53 -6.41 12.40
C ALA A 221 -14.88 -5.99 13.02
N LYS A 222 -15.07 -4.70 13.28
CA LYS A 222 -16.34 -4.17 13.80
C LYS A 222 -17.50 -4.46 12.85
N LYS A 223 -17.31 -4.23 11.55
CA LYS A 223 -18.33 -4.55 10.55
C LYS A 223 -18.73 -6.03 10.55
N ALA A 224 -17.75 -6.94 10.70
CA ALA A 224 -18.02 -8.37 10.78
C ALA A 224 -18.81 -8.77 12.05
N LEU A 225 -18.60 -8.06 13.17
CA LEU A 225 -19.42 -8.22 14.38
C LEU A 225 -20.85 -7.73 14.15
N ASP A 226 -20.99 -6.51 13.63
CA ASP A 226 -22.29 -5.90 13.38
C ASP A 226 -23.14 -6.74 12.39
N GLU A 227 -22.52 -7.39 11.40
CA GLU A 227 -23.21 -8.30 10.47
C GLU A 227 -23.69 -9.60 11.13
N LYS A 228 -22.97 -10.10 12.15
CA LYS A 228 -23.33 -11.33 12.89
C LYS A 228 -24.52 -11.10 13.82
N ASP A 229 -24.64 -9.91 14.42
CA ASP A 229 -25.74 -9.57 15.32
C ASP A 229 -27.08 -9.30 14.59
N ASN A 230 -27.05 -9.23 13.25
CA ASN A 230 -28.22 -8.99 12.39
C ASN A 230 -28.77 -10.26 11.72
N ILE A 231 -28.30 -11.46 12.10
CA ILE A 231 -28.76 -12.78 11.62
C ILE A 231 -29.36 -13.57 12.78
#